data_AF-A0A962S945-F1
#
_entry.id   AF-A0A962S945-F1
#
_cell.length_a   1.000
_cell.length_b   1.000
_cell.length_c   1.000
_cell.angle_alpha   90.00
_cell.angle_beta   90.00
_cell.angle_gamma   90.00
#
_symmetry.space_group_name_H-M   'P 1'
#
loop_
_entity.id
_entity.type
_entity.pdbx_description
1 polymer ?
#
loop_
_entity_poly.entity_id
_entity_poly.type
_entity_poly.pdbx_seq_one_letter_code
_entity_poly.pdbx_strand_id
1 'polypeptide(L)'
;MDISNPRELRNAFGRFLTGVTVLTCKDQFGTPRGFTANSFTSVSLDPPLLLVCIDKSAESRHIFEAAEHFAVNILSEQQKDISGIFATKDPDKFDRSDWHDGQFGCPLLDDVVAWFECSQHKKILDAGDHVILIGRVEAFFHQEMTPLGYGHGGYFSPGLEQAAVSATRNSAEIIVGAIVERDGEILLLPGEDGRSLHLPHSGEGGHSGSLRNLRSLLADLGLRVTLGFLYTVYENSETGAQAIYYRGEAHEEEPKRGRFYPADKLPWQRIKDEHVRKMLERYFAELARQRFNIYFGDETGGHIDPAGKA
;
A
#
# COMPACT_ATOMS: atom_id res chain seq x y z
N MET A 1 -7.04 3.41 26.13
CA MET A 1 -6.96 2.14 25.40
C MET A 1 -7.98 1.22 26.04
N ASP A 2 -9.05 0.95 25.30
CA ASP A 2 -10.15 0.10 25.73
C ASP A 2 -10.13 -1.18 24.91
N ILE A 3 -9.87 -2.32 25.56
CA ILE A 3 -9.82 -3.63 24.89
C ILE A 3 -11.17 -4.04 24.30
N SER A 4 -12.27 -3.42 24.74
CA SER A 4 -13.61 -3.64 24.19
C SER A 4 -13.86 -2.89 22.88
N ASN A 5 -12.98 -1.95 22.48
CA ASN A 5 -13.07 -1.23 21.21
C ASN A 5 -12.26 -1.94 20.11
N PRO A 6 -12.89 -2.70 19.20
CA PRO A 6 -12.17 -3.50 18.21
C PRO A 6 -11.35 -2.66 17.23
N ARG A 7 -11.72 -1.38 17.04
CA ARG A 7 -10.98 -0.46 16.17
C ARG A 7 -9.65 -0.06 16.80
N GLU A 8 -9.61 0.20 18.12
CA GLU A 8 -8.35 0.49 18.81
C GLU A 8 -7.40 -0.69 18.79
N LEU A 9 -7.92 -1.91 19.03
CA LEU A 9 -7.11 -3.13 18.98
C LEU A 9 -6.58 -3.40 17.56
N ARG A 10 -7.41 -3.25 16.53
CA ARG A 10 -6.98 -3.36 15.12
C ARG A 10 -5.90 -2.35 14.78
N ASN A 11 -6.04 -1.10 15.23
CA ASN A 11 -5.04 -0.07 15.02
C ASN A 11 -3.71 -0.40 15.72
N ALA A 12 -3.78 -1.03 16.91
CA ALA A 12 -2.60 -1.51 17.62
C ALA A 12 -1.90 -2.65 16.86
N PHE A 13 -2.64 -3.66 16.39
CA PHE A 13 -2.08 -4.73 15.56
C PHE A 13 -1.46 -4.22 14.26
N GLY A 14 -2.11 -3.23 13.62
CA GLY A 14 -1.60 -2.59 12.41
C GLY A 14 -0.28 -1.84 12.58
N ARG A 15 0.24 -1.67 13.81
CA ARG A 15 1.59 -1.13 14.04
C ARG A 15 2.70 -2.12 13.67
N PHE A 16 2.41 -3.42 13.61
CA PHE A 16 3.33 -4.42 13.09
C PHE A 16 3.28 -4.40 11.56
N LEU A 17 4.42 -4.09 10.92
CA LEU A 17 4.51 -4.05 9.47
C LEU A 17 4.60 -5.47 8.90
N THR A 18 3.90 -5.67 7.80
CA THR A 18 3.78 -6.98 7.14
C THR A 18 4.00 -6.84 5.64
N GLY A 19 4.43 -7.91 4.98
CA GLY A 19 4.22 -8.05 3.54
C GLY A 19 2.75 -8.38 3.26
N VAL A 20 2.36 -8.29 1.99
CA VAL A 20 1.02 -8.68 1.54
C VAL A 20 1.10 -9.99 0.78
N THR A 21 0.18 -10.90 1.10
CA THR A 21 0.09 -12.21 0.42
C THR A 21 -1.29 -12.45 -0.17
N VAL A 22 -1.35 -13.27 -1.21
CA VAL A 22 -2.60 -13.86 -1.70
C VAL A 22 -2.53 -15.36 -1.53
N LEU A 23 -3.48 -15.91 -0.80
CA LEU A 23 -3.64 -17.35 -0.67
C LEU A 23 -4.49 -17.85 -1.81
N THR A 24 -4.09 -18.97 -2.41
CA THR A 24 -4.77 -19.59 -3.54
C THR A 24 -4.91 -21.09 -3.35
N CYS A 25 -6.00 -21.66 -3.83
CA CYS A 25 -6.22 -23.10 -3.95
C CYS A 25 -7.23 -23.34 -5.09
N LYS A 26 -7.57 -24.60 -5.33
CA LYS A 26 -8.71 -24.97 -6.19
C LYS A 26 -9.81 -25.59 -5.34
N ASP A 27 -11.06 -25.29 -5.66
CA ASP A 27 -12.19 -26.00 -5.08
C ASP A 27 -12.33 -27.42 -5.65
N GLN A 28 -13.29 -28.19 -5.14
CA GLN A 28 -13.53 -29.57 -5.55
C GLN A 28 -13.86 -29.75 -7.05
N PHE A 29 -14.20 -28.67 -7.75
CA PHE A 29 -14.47 -28.66 -9.19
C PHE A 29 -13.27 -28.20 -10.02
N GLY A 30 -12.13 -27.93 -9.37
CA GLY A 30 -10.93 -27.38 -10.01
C GLY A 30 -10.97 -25.87 -10.23
N THR A 31 -11.98 -25.16 -9.71
CA THR A 31 -12.10 -23.70 -9.89
C THR A 31 -11.09 -23.00 -8.98
N PRO A 32 -10.29 -22.06 -9.48
CA PRO A 32 -9.33 -21.33 -8.66
C PRO A 32 -10.05 -20.43 -7.65
N ARG A 33 -9.54 -20.40 -6.42
CA ARG A 33 -10.08 -19.62 -5.29
C ARG A 33 -8.94 -18.95 -4.56
N GLY A 34 -9.16 -17.72 -4.11
CA GLY A 34 -8.13 -17.00 -3.39
C GLY A 34 -8.61 -15.78 -2.63
N PHE A 35 -7.79 -15.35 -1.68
CA PHE A 35 -8.03 -14.16 -0.88
C PHE A 35 -6.72 -13.52 -0.41
N THR A 36 -6.76 -12.22 -0.19
CA THR A 36 -5.63 -11.45 0.36
C THR A 36 -5.50 -11.68 1.86
N ALA A 37 -4.28 -11.91 2.33
CA ALA A 37 -3.95 -12.00 3.74
C ALA A 37 -2.60 -11.32 4.04
N ASN A 38 -2.46 -10.79 5.23
CA ASN A 38 -1.19 -10.27 5.74
C ASN A 38 -0.81 -10.89 7.11
N SER A 39 -1.48 -11.97 7.49
CA SER A 39 -1.22 -12.77 8.71
C SER A 39 -0.19 -13.88 8.49
N PHE A 40 0.51 -13.87 7.36
CA PHE A 40 1.53 -14.86 7.00
C PHE A 40 2.69 -14.87 8.02
N THR A 41 3.20 -16.06 8.31
CA THR A 41 4.41 -16.24 9.14
C THR A 41 5.16 -17.51 8.73
N SER A 42 6.47 -17.41 8.54
CA SER A 42 7.38 -18.57 8.48
C SER A 42 7.50 -19.20 9.85
N VAL A 43 7.28 -20.51 9.97
CA VAL A 43 7.18 -21.21 11.27
C VAL A 43 8.41 -22.07 11.56
N SER A 44 8.86 -22.86 10.58
CA SER A 44 9.92 -23.85 10.76
C SER A 44 10.68 -24.05 9.45
N LEU A 45 11.98 -24.35 9.54
CA LEU A 45 12.80 -24.74 8.40
C LEU A 45 12.90 -26.27 8.23
N ASP A 46 12.88 -27.03 9.33
CA ASP A 46 12.88 -28.50 9.29
C ASP A 46 11.91 -29.09 10.34
N PRO A 47 10.74 -29.64 9.93
CA PRO A 47 10.23 -29.61 8.56
C PRO A 47 9.88 -28.17 8.12
N PRO A 48 9.84 -27.88 6.80
CA PRO A 48 9.55 -26.53 6.31
C PRO A 48 8.06 -26.22 6.49
N LEU A 49 7.74 -25.29 7.40
CA LEU A 49 6.37 -24.94 7.76
C LEU A 49 6.15 -23.43 7.67
N LEU A 50 4.95 -23.05 7.22
CA LEU A 50 4.41 -21.70 7.30
C LEU A 50 3.00 -21.72 7.88
N LEU A 51 2.49 -20.56 8.29
CA LEU A 51 1.10 -20.40 8.69
C LEU A 51 0.48 -19.13 8.11
N VAL A 52 -0.85 -19.15 8.02
CA VAL A 52 -1.71 -18.01 7.68
C VAL A 52 -3.02 -18.13 8.45
N CYS A 53 -3.60 -17.01 8.87
CA CYS A 53 -4.92 -16.98 9.51
C CYS A 53 -6.03 -16.62 8.50
N ILE A 54 -7.16 -17.32 8.58
CA ILE A 54 -8.37 -17.06 7.77
C ILE A 54 -9.51 -16.64 8.69
N ASP A 55 -10.19 -15.55 8.34
CA ASP A 55 -11.39 -15.10 9.07
C ASP A 55 -12.51 -16.15 8.95
N LYS A 56 -13.18 -16.48 10.05
CA LYS A 56 -14.27 -17.47 10.05
C LYS A 56 -15.47 -17.07 9.18
N SER A 57 -15.65 -15.77 8.95
CA SER A 57 -16.68 -15.20 8.07
C SER A 57 -16.30 -15.19 6.59
N ALA A 58 -15.05 -15.54 6.24
CA ALA A 58 -14.60 -15.58 4.86
C ALA A 58 -15.36 -16.67 4.07
N GLU A 59 -15.93 -16.30 2.94
CA GLU A 59 -16.68 -17.22 2.07
C GLU A 59 -15.78 -18.36 1.56
N SER A 60 -14.51 -18.06 1.30
CA SER A 60 -13.51 -19.04 0.85
C SER A 60 -13.05 -20.01 1.95
N ARG A 61 -13.36 -19.78 3.23
CA ARG A 61 -12.82 -20.58 4.36
C ARG A 61 -13.00 -22.07 4.12
N HIS A 62 -14.24 -22.52 3.92
CA HIS A 62 -14.57 -23.94 3.76
C HIS A 62 -13.84 -24.61 2.59
N ILE A 63 -13.46 -23.83 1.57
CA ILE A 63 -12.70 -24.30 0.42
C ILE A 63 -11.26 -24.60 0.85
N PHE A 64 -10.61 -23.65 1.52
CA PHE A 64 -9.26 -23.83 2.05
C PHE A 64 -9.21 -24.93 3.11
N GLU A 65 -10.25 -25.08 3.93
CA GLU A 65 -10.29 -26.15 4.93
C GLU A 65 -10.34 -27.56 4.30
N ALA A 66 -11.01 -27.68 3.15
CA ALA A 66 -11.15 -28.93 2.42
C ALA A 66 -10.01 -29.19 1.42
N ALA A 67 -9.23 -28.17 1.05
CA ALA A 67 -8.15 -28.30 0.08
C ALA A 67 -6.97 -29.09 0.63
N GLU A 68 -6.46 -30.04 -0.15
CA GLU A 68 -5.24 -30.79 0.20
C GLU A 68 -3.99 -29.93 0.06
N HIS A 69 -4.00 -29.03 -0.93
CA HIS A 69 -2.91 -28.11 -1.24
C HIS A 69 -3.41 -26.67 -1.35
N PHE A 70 -2.55 -25.73 -0.97
CA PHE A 70 -2.76 -24.31 -1.17
C PHE A 70 -1.41 -23.65 -1.46
N ALA A 71 -1.44 -22.47 -2.08
CA ALA A 71 -0.26 -21.65 -2.26
C ALA A 71 -0.37 -20.30 -1.53
N VAL A 72 0.79 -19.76 -1.14
CA VAL A 72 0.95 -18.41 -0.61
C VAL A 72 1.78 -17.61 -1.60
N ASN A 73 1.20 -16.56 -2.18
CA ASN A 73 1.84 -15.67 -3.15
C ASN A 73 2.21 -14.35 -2.46
N ILE A 74 3.50 -14.03 -2.31
CA ILE A 74 3.98 -12.78 -1.72
C ILE A 74 4.06 -11.70 -2.81
N LEU A 75 3.22 -10.68 -2.68
CA LEU A 75 3.02 -9.67 -3.72
C LEU A 75 4.21 -8.69 -3.81
N SER A 76 4.52 -8.29 -5.04
CA SER A 76 5.44 -7.18 -5.32
C SER A 76 4.74 -5.82 -5.15
N GLU A 77 5.53 -4.75 -5.00
CA GLU A 77 5.01 -3.40 -4.81
C GLU A 77 4.10 -2.90 -5.95
N GLN A 78 4.27 -3.48 -7.15
CA GLN A 78 3.44 -3.23 -8.33
C GLN A 78 2.06 -3.89 -8.24
N GLN A 79 1.92 -4.96 -7.46
CA GLN A 79 0.72 -5.81 -7.37
C GLN A 79 -0.26 -5.37 -6.27
N LYS A 80 -0.26 -4.09 -5.92
CA LYS A 80 -1.25 -3.59 -4.98
C LYS A 80 -2.68 -3.80 -5.46
N ASP A 81 -2.87 -3.64 -6.75
CA ASP A 81 -4.16 -3.72 -7.37
C ASP A 81 -4.71 -5.17 -7.30
N ILE A 82 -3.84 -6.17 -7.43
CA ILE A 82 -4.08 -7.60 -7.14
C ILE A 82 -4.49 -7.81 -5.67
N SER A 83 -3.76 -7.24 -4.71
CA SER A 83 -4.14 -7.27 -3.29
C SER A 83 -5.58 -6.76 -3.09
N GLY A 84 -5.93 -5.65 -3.76
CA GLY A 84 -7.28 -5.09 -3.73
C GLY A 84 -8.33 -6.04 -4.30
N ILE A 85 -8.08 -6.64 -5.46
CA ILE A 85 -9.00 -7.60 -6.10
C ILE A 85 -9.27 -8.80 -5.19
N PHE A 86 -8.20 -9.43 -4.68
CA PHE A 86 -8.33 -10.64 -3.88
C PHE A 86 -8.91 -10.40 -2.47
N ALA A 87 -8.90 -9.14 -1.99
CA ALA A 87 -9.59 -8.74 -0.75
C ALA A 87 -11.12 -8.56 -0.93
N THR A 88 -11.64 -8.49 -2.15
CA THR A 88 -13.08 -8.36 -2.41
C THR A 88 -13.82 -9.71 -2.32
N LYS A 89 -15.15 -9.68 -2.50
CA LYS A 89 -15.99 -10.87 -2.68
C LYS A 89 -16.31 -11.18 -4.15
N ASP A 90 -15.60 -10.54 -5.08
CA ASP A 90 -15.80 -10.73 -6.52
C ASP A 90 -15.56 -12.22 -6.88
N PRO A 91 -16.47 -12.89 -7.62
CA PRO A 91 -16.24 -14.26 -8.07
C PRO A 91 -15.16 -14.36 -9.17
N ASP A 92 -14.93 -13.29 -9.94
CA ASP A 92 -14.12 -13.32 -11.17
C ASP A 92 -12.69 -12.78 -10.93
N LYS A 93 -12.16 -12.99 -9.71
CA LYS A 93 -10.83 -12.47 -9.29
C LYS A 93 -9.71 -12.92 -10.22
N PHE A 94 -9.73 -14.20 -10.61
CA PHE A 94 -8.68 -14.83 -11.41
C PHE A 94 -8.72 -14.43 -12.88
N ASP A 95 -9.84 -13.89 -13.38
CA ASP A 95 -9.93 -13.33 -14.74
C ASP A 95 -9.27 -11.94 -14.84
N ARG A 96 -8.92 -11.37 -13.69
CA ARG A 96 -8.36 -10.02 -13.55
C ARG A 96 -6.92 -10.03 -13.05
N SER A 97 -6.28 -11.18 -13.08
CA SER A 97 -4.90 -11.41 -12.64
C SER A 97 -4.23 -12.43 -13.56
N ASP A 98 -2.95 -12.26 -13.83
CA ASP A 98 -2.15 -13.27 -14.53
C ASP A 98 -1.66 -14.33 -13.53
N TRP A 99 -1.83 -15.60 -13.91
CA TRP A 99 -1.49 -16.75 -13.09
C TRP A 99 -1.31 -18.01 -13.92
N HIS A 100 -0.64 -19.00 -13.34
CA HIS A 100 -0.45 -20.32 -13.92
C HIS A 100 -0.60 -21.42 -12.87
N ASP A 101 -0.76 -22.66 -13.32
CA ASP A 101 -0.81 -23.82 -12.44
C ASP A 101 0.59 -24.19 -11.92
N GLY A 102 0.69 -24.33 -10.59
CA GLY A 102 1.86 -24.86 -9.92
C GLY A 102 2.00 -26.38 -10.05
N GLN A 103 3.10 -26.92 -9.54
CA GLN A 103 3.42 -28.34 -9.60
C GLN A 103 2.39 -29.20 -8.85
N PHE A 104 1.78 -28.64 -7.80
CA PHE A 104 0.75 -29.30 -6.99
C PHE A 104 -0.67 -28.83 -7.36
N GLY A 105 -0.82 -28.18 -8.53
CA GLY A 105 -2.10 -27.72 -9.06
C GLY A 105 -2.69 -26.50 -8.36
N CYS A 106 -1.89 -25.83 -7.51
CA CYS A 106 -2.29 -24.57 -6.89
C CYS A 106 -2.14 -23.42 -7.90
N PRO A 107 -3.06 -22.44 -7.94
CA PRO A 107 -2.86 -21.24 -8.76
C PRO A 107 -1.68 -20.41 -8.23
N LEU A 108 -0.70 -20.12 -9.07
CA LEU A 108 0.44 -19.27 -8.76
C LEU A 108 0.33 -17.96 -9.52
N LEU A 109 0.33 -16.84 -8.81
CA LEU A 109 0.25 -15.52 -9.43
C LEU A 109 1.59 -15.17 -10.08
N ASP A 110 1.54 -14.53 -11.24
CA ASP A 110 2.73 -14.02 -11.92
C ASP A 110 3.24 -12.74 -11.24
N ASP A 111 4.48 -12.32 -11.52
CA ASP A 111 5.09 -11.07 -11.01
C ASP A 111 5.11 -10.91 -9.47
N VAL A 112 5.06 -12.03 -8.75
CA VAL A 112 5.20 -12.10 -7.29
C VAL A 112 6.67 -12.15 -6.85
N VAL A 113 6.97 -11.59 -5.68
CA VAL A 113 8.33 -11.66 -5.12
C VAL A 113 8.71 -13.10 -4.77
N ALA A 114 7.74 -13.86 -4.27
CA ALA A 114 7.90 -15.27 -3.92
C ALA A 114 6.56 -15.98 -3.93
N TRP A 115 6.58 -17.29 -4.10
CA TRP A 115 5.42 -18.14 -3.80
C TRP A 115 5.86 -19.44 -3.11
N PHE A 116 4.93 -20.03 -2.37
CA PHE A 116 5.10 -21.32 -1.69
C PHE A 116 3.90 -22.20 -1.97
N GLU A 117 4.09 -23.35 -2.62
CA GLU A 117 3.08 -24.41 -2.69
C GLU A 117 3.19 -25.29 -1.46
N CYS A 118 2.06 -25.52 -0.80
CA CYS A 118 2.00 -26.21 0.47
C CYS A 118 0.99 -27.35 0.43
N SER A 119 1.34 -28.46 1.08
CA SER A 119 0.37 -29.43 1.55
C SER A 119 -0.19 -28.98 2.90
N GLN A 120 -1.49 -29.18 3.14
CA GLN A 120 -2.12 -28.83 4.42
C GLN A 120 -1.54 -29.68 5.56
N HIS A 121 -0.91 -29.03 6.55
CA HIS A 121 -0.19 -29.68 7.64
C HIS A 121 -0.99 -29.64 8.95
N LYS A 122 -1.30 -30.82 9.51
CA LYS A 122 -2.11 -31.00 10.75
C LYS A 122 -3.56 -30.54 10.59
N LYS A 123 -4.35 -30.67 11.68
CA LYS A 123 -5.69 -30.11 11.77
C LYS A 123 -5.62 -28.59 11.89
N ILE A 124 -6.52 -27.93 11.18
CA ILE A 124 -6.81 -26.49 11.25
C ILE A 124 -7.11 -26.13 12.71
N LEU A 125 -6.43 -25.09 13.21
CA LEU A 125 -6.54 -24.71 14.61
C LEU A 125 -7.58 -23.59 14.76
N ASP A 126 -8.53 -23.78 15.67
CA ASP A 126 -9.48 -22.75 16.05
C ASP A 126 -8.78 -21.67 16.88
N ALA A 127 -8.92 -20.39 16.48
CA ALA A 127 -8.25 -19.27 17.11
C ALA A 127 -9.16 -18.03 17.17
N GLY A 128 -10.24 -18.12 17.95
CA GLY A 128 -11.14 -16.99 18.17
C GLY A 128 -12.05 -16.74 16.96
N ASP A 129 -12.00 -15.56 16.35
CA ASP A 129 -12.73 -15.23 15.12
C ASP A 129 -12.01 -15.71 13.84
N HIS A 130 -10.83 -16.30 13.98
CA HIS A 130 -10.05 -16.86 12.88
C HIS A 130 -9.79 -18.36 13.05
N VAL A 131 -9.36 -18.98 11.96
CA VAL A 131 -8.71 -20.30 11.96
C VAL A 131 -7.26 -20.16 11.49
N ILE A 132 -6.35 -20.94 12.06
CA ILE A 132 -4.94 -20.99 11.65
C ILE A 132 -4.75 -22.17 10.71
N LEU A 133 -4.37 -21.86 9.47
CA LEU A 133 -3.93 -22.81 8.47
C LEU A 133 -2.41 -22.95 8.57
N ILE A 134 -1.92 -24.17 8.72
CA ILE A 134 -0.48 -24.48 8.70
C ILE A 134 -0.22 -25.29 7.43
N GLY A 135 0.77 -24.85 6.65
CA GLY A 135 1.21 -25.52 5.43
C GLY A 135 2.60 -26.09 5.59
N ARG A 136 2.83 -27.30 5.07
CA ARG A 136 4.17 -27.81 4.82
C ARG A 136 4.57 -27.42 3.40
N VAL A 137 5.68 -26.71 3.27
CA VAL A 137 6.16 -26.24 1.95
C VAL A 137 6.67 -27.44 1.16
N GLU A 138 6.13 -27.63 -0.04
CA GLU A 138 6.50 -28.70 -0.97
C GLU A 138 7.32 -28.14 -2.15
N ALA A 139 7.00 -26.94 -2.61
CA ALA A 139 7.76 -26.19 -3.61
C ALA A 139 7.73 -24.70 -3.29
N PHE A 140 8.75 -23.97 -3.74
CA PHE A 140 8.83 -22.53 -3.57
C PHE A 140 9.62 -21.88 -4.71
N PHE A 141 9.40 -20.59 -4.89
CA PHE A 141 10.15 -19.72 -5.78
C PHE A 141 10.35 -18.37 -5.11
N HIS A 142 11.43 -17.69 -5.46
CA HIS A 142 11.61 -16.28 -5.14
C HIS A 142 12.43 -15.60 -6.25
N GLN A 143 12.29 -14.28 -6.33
CA GLN A 143 13.09 -13.43 -7.20
C GLN A 143 13.38 -12.09 -6.54
N GLU A 144 14.38 -11.38 -7.05
CA GLU A 144 14.78 -10.06 -6.55
C GLU A 144 13.79 -9.00 -7.04
N MET A 145 12.75 -8.75 -6.25
CA MET A 145 11.80 -7.67 -6.46
C MET A 145 11.41 -7.06 -5.11
N THR A 146 11.00 -5.79 -5.13
CA THR A 146 10.55 -5.11 -3.91
C THR A 146 9.16 -5.60 -3.50
N PRO A 147 8.96 -6.06 -2.25
CA PRO A 147 7.66 -6.54 -1.79
C PRO A 147 6.70 -5.39 -1.47
N LEU A 148 5.40 -5.65 -1.65
CA LEU A 148 4.35 -4.78 -1.17
C LEU A 148 4.24 -4.85 0.35
N GLY A 149 4.38 -3.70 1.01
CA GLY A 149 4.22 -3.55 2.44
C GLY A 149 2.80 -3.15 2.84
N TYR A 150 2.38 -3.56 4.04
CA TYR A 150 1.14 -3.13 4.68
C TYR A 150 1.34 -2.86 6.17
N GLY A 151 0.78 -1.75 6.64
CA GLY A 151 0.82 -1.32 8.04
C GLY A 151 -0.01 -0.06 8.24
N HIS A 152 -0.41 0.24 9.47
CA HIS A 152 -1.17 1.45 9.81
C HIS A 152 -2.46 1.62 8.98
N GLY A 153 -3.08 0.51 8.55
CA GLY A 153 -4.27 0.52 7.68
C GLY A 153 -4.00 0.88 6.21
N GLY A 154 -2.73 1.03 5.80
CA GLY A 154 -2.34 1.42 4.46
C GLY A 154 -1.20 0.56 3.89
N TYR A 155 -1.01 0.70 2.58
CA TYR A 155 0.12 0.08 1.90
C TYR A 155 1.33 1.00 1.91
N PHE A 156 2.52 0.41 1.81
CA PHE A 156 3.78 1.13 1.64
C PHE A 156 4.71 0.36 0.71
N SER A 157 5.68 1.08 0.13
CA SER A 157 6.72 0.51 -0.70
C SER A 157 8.09 0.78 -0.06
N PRO A 158 8.86 -0.28 0.26
CA PRO A 158 10.27 -0.14 0.62
C PRO A 158 11.10 0.55 -0.48
N GLY A 159 10.77 0.32 -1.76
CA GLY A 159 11.44 0.92 -2.90
C GLY A 159 11.27 2.44 -2.93
N LEU A 160 10.07 2.92 -2.60
CA LEU A 160 9.76 4.34 -2.50
C LEU A 160 10.51 5.02 -1.35
N GLU A 161 10.63 4.34 -0.21
CA GLU A 161 11.46 4.82 0.92
C GLU A 161 12.94 4.91 0.52
N GLN A 162 13.45 3.93 -0.22
CA GLN A 162 14.82 3.96 -0.73
C GLN A 162 15.04 5.06 -1.77
N ALA A 163 14.05 5.29 -2.64
CA ALA A 163 14.06 6.38 -3.62
C ALA A 163 14.09 7.75 -2.93
N ALA A 164 13.26 7.96 -1.90
CA ALA A 164 13.27 9.19 -1.11
C ALA A 164 14.64 9.45 -0.46
N VAL A 165 15.26 8.43 0.14
CA VAL A 165 16.61 8.56 0.70
C VAL A 165 17.63 8.94 -0.38
N SER A 166 17.54 8.34 -1.56
CA SER A 166 18.45 8.62 -2.67
C SER A 166 18.26 10.04 -3.21
N ALA A 167 17.01 10.48 -3.38
CA ALA A 167 16.65 11.85 -3.77
C ALA A 167 17.24 12.88 -2.80
N THR A 168 17.21 12.60 -1.48
CA THR A 168 17.76 13.53 -0.48
C THR A 168 19.28 13.69 -0.51
N ARG A 169 19.99 12.74 -1.12
CA ARG A 169 21.46 12.80 -1.26
C ARG A 169 21.91 13.50 -2.54
N ASN A 170 21.10 13.42 -3.58
CA ASN A 170 21.51 13.76 -4.94
C ASN A 170 20.97 15.09 -5.45
N SER A 171 20.04 15.73 -4.75
CA SER A 171 19.50 17.04 -5.14
C SER A 171 19.80 18.14 -4.13
N ALA A 172 20.08 19.34 -4.65
CA ALA A 172 20.29 20.54 -3.86
C ALA A 172 18.97 21.16 -3.36
N GLU A 173 17.86 20.87 -4.03
CA GLU A 173 16.53 21.37 -3.69
C GLU A 173 15.53 20.22 -3.59
N ILE A 174 14.91 20.10 -2.42
CA ILE A 174 13.98 19.02 -2.10
C ILE A 174 12.69 19.62 -1.57
N ILE A 175 11.58 19.29 -2.20
CA ILE A 175 10.24 19.57 -1.69
C ILE A 175 9.80 18.36 -0.86
N VAL A 176 9.42 18.60 0.39
CA VAL A 176 8.82 17.57 1.26
C VAL A 176 7.41 18.00 1.61
N GLY A 177 6.42 17.35 1.02
CA GLY A 177 5.00 17.66 1.16
C GLY A 177 4.13 16.51 1.66
N ALA A 178 2.85 16.80 1.85
CA ALA A 178 1.86 15.79 2.18
C ALA A 178 0.51 16.04 1.51
N ILE A 179 -0.13 14.95 1.10
CA ILE A 179 -1.56 14.91 0.82
C ILE A 179 -2.26 14.73 2.16
N VAL A 180 -2.72 15.83 2.75
CA VAL A 180 -3.40 15.81 4.05
C VAL A 180 -4.90 15.70 3.83
N GLU A 181 -5.45 14.56 4.22
CA GLU A 181 -6.86 14.21 4.08
C GLU A 181 -7.62 14.33 5.41
N ARG A 182 -8.88 14.72 5.34
CA ARG A 182 -9.86 14.66 6.43
C ARG A 182 -11.23 14.35 5.84
N ASP A 183 -11.84 13.23 6.21
CA ASP A 183 -13.18 12.82 5.75
C ASP A 183 -13.38 12.89 4.21
N GLY A 184 -12.37 12.50 3.43
CA GLY A 184 -12.38 12.57 1.96
C GLY A 184 -12.15 13.96 1.37
N GLU A 185 -11.86 14.95 2.20
CA GLU A 185 -11.43 16.29 1.79
C GLU A 185 -9.90 16.43 1.85
N ILE A 186 -9.31 17.19 0.93
CA ILE A 186 -7.87 17.47 0.91
C ILE A 186 -7.58 18.92 1.31
N LEU A 187 -6.60 19.10 2.19
CA LEU A 187 -6.11 20.41 2.58
C LEU A 187 -5.33 21.07 1.45
N LEU A 188 -5.73 22.27 1.07
CA LEU A 188 -4.95 23.16 0.20
C LEU A 188 -4.64 24.48 0.93
N LEU A 189 -3.42 24.96 0.73
CA LEU A 189 -2.94 26.24 1.25
C LEU A 189 -2.89 27.29 0.14
N PRO A 190 -3.18 28.57 0.43
CA PRO A 190 -2.97 29.64 -0.53
C PRO A 190 -1.48 29.89 -0.75
N GLY A 191 -1.08 30.02 -2.02
CA GLY A 191 0.26 30.47 -2.38
C GLY A 191 0.46 31.96 -2.07
N GLU A 192 1.70 32.44 -2.19
CA GLU A 192 2.06 33.83 -1.86
C GLU A 192 1.32 34.87 -2.70
N ASP A 193 0.94 34.51 -3.94
CA ASP A 193 0.15 35.37 -4.83
C ASP A 193 -1.32 35.52 -4.40
N GLY A 194 -1.76 34.80 -3.37
CA GLY A 194 -3.12 34.77 -2.85
C GLY A 194 -4.17 34.16 -3.79
N ARG A 195 -3.78 33.76 -5.01
CA ARG A 195 -4.66 33.25 -6.06
C ARG A 195 -4.45 31.76 -6.26
N SER A 196 -3.21 31.31 -6.29
CA SER A 196 -2.82 29.91 -6.42
C SER A 196 -3.09 29.13 -5.13
N LEU A 197 -3.22 27.81 -5.28
CA LEU A 197 -3.32 26.85 -4.19
C LEU A 197 -2.28 25.76 -4.37
N HIS A 198 -1.79 25.22 -3.27
CA HIS A 198 -0.84 24.12 -3.25
C HIS A 198 -1.08 23.18 -2.07
N LEU A 199 -0.53 21.97 -2.15
CA LEU A 199 -0.50 21.06 -1.01
C LEU A 199 0.47 21.59 0.08
N PRO A 200 0.25 21.26 1.36
CA PRO A 200 1.21 21.51 2.42
C PRO A 200 2.57 20.90 2.06
N HIS A 201 3.59 21.74 1.97
CA HIS A 201 4.96 21.30 1.72
C HIS A 201 5.96 22.22 2.39
N SER A 202 7.18 21.72 2.52
CA SER A 202 8.36 22.46 2.94
C SER A 202 9.43 22.32 1.87
N GLY A 203 10.25 23.35 1.72
CA GLY A 203 11.25 23.43 0.67
C GLY A 203 10.66 24.00 -0.61
N GLU A 204 11.11 25.20 -0.95
CA GLU A 204 10.78 25.95 -2.16
C GLU A 204 11.76 27.13 -2.25
N GLY A 205 12.03 27.64 -3.46
CA GLY A 205 12.84 28.85 -3.66
C GLY A 205 14.30 28.69 -3.20
N GLY A 206 14.91 27.54 -3.49
CA GLY A 206 16.32 27.26 -3.17
C GLY A 206 16.57 26.78 -1.75
N HIS A 207 15.51 26.51 -0.97
CA HIS A 207 15.61 25.92 0.36
C HIS A 207 15.20 24.46 0.32
N SER A 208 16.02 23.57 0.87
CA SER A 208 15.64 22.17 1.02
C SER A 208 14.62 21.99 2.14
N GLY A 209 13.53 21.32 1.81
CA GLY A 209 12.50 20.85 2.71
C GLY A 209 12.98 19.71 3.60
N SER A 210 12.20 19.43 4.64
CA SER A 210 12.41 18.26 5.50
C SER A 210 11.11 17.85 6.16
N LEU A 211 11.03 16.57 6.56
CA LEU A 211 9.86 16.08 7.31
C LEU A 211 9.64 16.86 8.62
N ARG A 212 10.72 17.35 9.25
CA ARG A 212 10.64 18.21 10.44
C ARG A 212 9.97 19.55 10.11
N ASN A 213 10.34 20.19 9.01
CA ASN A 213 9.77 21.47 8.60
C ASN A 213 8.30 21.31 8.18
N LEU A 214 7.97 20.24 7.47
CA LEU A 214 6.58 19.89 7.15
C LEU A 214 5.74 19.70 8.41
N ARG A 215 6.24 18.97 9.41
CA ARG A 215 5.55 18.79 10.70
C ARG A 215 5.37 20.12 11.43
N SER A 216 6.37 20.99 11.41
CA SER A 216 6.27 22.34 11.99
C SER A 216 5.18 23.16 11.30
N LEU A 217 5.16 23.16 9.96
CA LEU A 217 4.13 23.85 9.17
C LEU A 217 2.72 23.37 9.56
N LEU A 218 2.50 22.06 9.61
CA LEU A 218 1.19 21.50 9.96
C LEU A 218 0.76 21.87 11.39
N ALA A 219 1.70 21.87 12.34
CA ALA A 219 1.45 22.33 13.70
C ALA A 219 1.15 23.84 13.77
N ASP A 220 1.85 24.67 13.00
CA ASP A 220 1.63 26.11 12.93
C ASP A 220 0.23 26.44 12.37
N LEU A 221 -0.24 25.63 11.42
CA LEU A 221 -1.63 25.66 10.92
C LEU A 221 -2.66 25.24 11.97
N GLY A 222 -2.25 24.78 13.14
CA GLY A 222 -3.14 24.33 14.22
C GLY A 222 -3.70 22.92 14.00
N LEU A 223 -3.14 22.14 13.09
CA LEU A 223 -3.62 20.81 12.75
C LEU A 223 -2.83 19.74 13.49
N ARG A 224 -3.54 18.72 13.98
CA ARG A 224 -2.91 17.45 14.36
C ARG A 224 -3.01 16.51 13.17
N VAL A 225 -1.87 16.24 12.55
CA VAL A 225 -1.78 15.37 11.38
C VAL A 225 -0.92 14.15 11.70
N THR A 226 -1.47 12.97 11.46
CA THR A 226 -0.70 11.73 11.45
C THR A 226 -0.16 11.51 10.04
N LEU A 227 1.14 11.73 9.85
CA LEU A 227 1.81 11.40 8.59
C LEU A 227 2.08 9.89 8.55
N GLY A 228 1.57 9.25 7.49
CA GLY A 228 1.77 7.84 7.17
C GLY A 228 2.96 7.63 6.24
N PHE A 229 2.85 6.63 5.37
CA PHE A 229 3.89 6.28 4.41
C PHE A 229 4.01 7.28 3.25
N LEU A 230 5.14 7.21 2.57
CA LEU A 230 5.33 7.89 1.29
C LEU A 230 4.25 7.50 0.29
N TYR A 231 3.79 8.50 -0.45
CA TYR A 231 2.88 8.34 -1.57
C TYR A 231 3.62 8.34 -2.90
N THR A 232 4.54 9.30 -3.08
CA THR A 232 5.31 9.43 -4.32
C THR A 232 6.63 10.14 -4.06
N VAL A 233 7.62 9.81 -4.88
CA VAL A 233 8.89 10.53 -5.04
C VAL A 233 9.00 10.83 -6.53
N TYR A 234 9.27 12.08 -6.89
CA TYR A 234 9.44 12.47 -8.29
C TYR A 234 10.54 13.52 -8.43
N GLU A 235 11.08 13.62 -9.64
CA GLU A 235 12.04 14.64 -10.04
C GLU A 235 11.38 15.59 -11.02
N ASN A 236 11.52 16.89 -10.78
CA ASN A 236 11.19 17.90 -11.77
C ASN A 236 12.35 17.95 -12.78
N SER A 237 12.08 17.59 -14.04
CA SER A 237 13.07 17.53 -15.12
C SER A 237 13.55 18.91 -15.57
N GLU A 238 12.74 19.96 -15.40
CA GLU A 238 13.12 21.34 -15.74
C GLU A 238 14.09 21.95 -14.70
N THR A 239 13.90 21.65 -13.42
CA THR A 239 14.65 22.28 -12.31
C THR A 239 15.65 21.35 -11.63
N GLY A 240 15.54 20.03 -11.80
CA GLY A 240 16.27 19.02 -11.04
C GLY A 240 15.85 18.92 -9.57
N ALA A 241 14.81 19.65 -9.16
CA ALA A 241 14.29 19.60 -7.80
C ALA A 241 13.59 18.25 -7.56
N GLN A 242 13.89 17.65 -6.42
CA GLN A 242 13.26 16.40 -6.00
C GLN A 242 12.03 16.71 -5.15
N ALA A 243 10.97 15.93 -5.27
CA ALA A 243 9.76 16.14 -4.51
C ALA A 243 9.25 14.83 -3.91
N ILE A 244 9.01 14.87 -2.60
CA ILE A 244 8.67 13.73 -1.76
C ILE A 244 7.35 14.05 -1.08
N TYR A 245 6.30 13.28 -1.38
CA TYR A 245 4.99 13.48 -0.79
C TYR A 245 4.57 12.31 0.08
N TYR A 246 4.17 12.61 1.32
CA TYR A 246 3.59 11.66 2.26
C TYR A 246 2.07 11.66 2.20
N ARG A 247 1.44 10.59 2.66
CA ARG A 247 0.03 10.61 3.05
C ARG A 247 -0.11 11.15 4.47
N GLY A 248 -1.10 11.99 4.72
CA GLY A 248 -1.42 12.50 6.05
C GLY A 248 -2.91 12.42 6.34
N GLU A 249 -3.27 12.07 7.57
CA GLU A 249 -4.64 12.12 8.07
C GLU A 249 -4.74 13.21 9.13
N ALA A 250 -5.63 14.18 8.94
CA ALA A 250 -5.91 15.23 9.89
C ALA A 250 -7.13 14.89 10.75
N HIS A 251 -7.11 15.35 12.01
CA HIS A 251 -8.25 15.26 12.91
C HIS A 251 -9.23 16.43 12.71
N GLU A 252 -10.27 16.53 13.54
CA GLU A 252 -11.42 17.44 13.38
C GLU A 252 -11.07 18.95 13.41
N GLU A 253 -9.82 19.36 13.66
CA GLU A 253 -9.45 20.77 13.75
C GLU A 253 -9.50 21.49 12.39
N GLU A 254 -10.00 22.74 12.38
CA GLU A 254 -9.92 23.62 11.22
C GLU A 254 -8.55 24.29 11.11
N PRO A 255 -7.97 24.40 9.91
CA PRO A 255 -6.67 25.03 9.73
C PRO A 255 -6.77 26.55 9.91
N LYS A 256 -5.77 27.15 10.57
CA LYS A 256 -5.64 28.62 10.67
C LYS A 256 -5.48 29.31 9.31
N ARG A 257 -4.98 28.58 8.31
CA ARG A 257 -4.78 29.04 6.94
C ARG A 257 -5.01 27.89 5.96
N GLY A 258 -5.62 28.19 4.82
CA GLY A 258 -6.01 27.16 3.86
C GLY A 258 -7.38 26.59 4.17
N ARG A 259 -7.76 25.55 3.43
CA ARG A 259 -9.09 24.94 3.54
C ARG A 259 -9.06 23.50 3.04
N PHE A 260 -9.88 22.66 3.65
CA PHE A 260 -10.20 21.32 3.15
C PHE A 260 -11.23 21.40 2.01
N TYR A 261 -10.92 20.73 0.91
CA TYR A 261 -11.76 20.67 -0.29
C TYR A 261 -12.20 19.23 -0.55
N PRO A 262 -13.51 18.97 -0.70
CA PRO A 262 -13.99 17.69 -1.21
C PRO A 262 -13.36 17.37 -2.56
N ALA A 263 -13.05 16.10 -2.81
CA ALA A 263 -12.42 15.63 -4.04
C ALA A 263 -13.14 16.08 -5.32
N ASP A 264 -14.48 16.09 -5.30
CA ASP A 264 -15.35 16.51 -6.41
C ASP A 264 -15.44 18.03 -6.59
N LYS A 265 -14.94 18.82 -5.62
CA LYS A 265 -15.02 20.29 -5.59
C LYS A 265 -13.64 20.95 -5.52
N LEU A 266 -12.59 20.21 -5.85
CA LEU A 266 -11.25 20.78 -5.90
C LEU A 266 -11.16 21.88 -6.96
N PRO A 267 -10.60 23.05 -6.61
CA PRO A 267 -10.40 24.14 -7.56
C PRO A 267 -9.15 23.89 -8.41
N TRP A 268 -9.21 22.88 -9.29
CA TRP A 268 -8.08 22.40 -10.11
C TRP A 268 -7.31 23.50 -10.83
N GLN A 269 -8.00 24.51 -11.36
CA GLN A 269 -7.38 25.64 -12.08
C GLN A 269 -6.50 26.54 -11.20
N ARG A 270 -6.66 26.48 -9.87
CA ARG A 270 -5.83 27.26 -8.92
C ARG A 270 -4.58 26.50 -8.50
N ILE A 271 -4.51 25.18 -8.75
CA ILE A 271 -3.33 24.36 -8.51
C ILE A 271 -2.43 24.48 -9.75
N LYS A 272 -1.43 25.35 -9.68
CA LYS A 272 -0.59 25.68 -10.86
C LYS A 272 0.34 24.53 -11.25
N ASP A 273 0.88 23.83 -10.26
CA ASP A 273 1.78 22.70 -10.49
C ASP A 273 1.01 21.52 -11.15
N GLU A 274 1.42 21.17 -12.37
CA GLU A 274 0.84 20.06 -13.12
C GLU A 274 1.11 18.70 -12.46
N HIS A 275 2.26 18.52 -11.82
CA HIS A 275 2.60 17.28 -11.10
C HIS A 275 1.67 17.08 -9.92
N VAL A 276 1.45 18.14 -9.13
CA VAL A 276 0.51 18.07 -8.02
C VAL A 276 -0.90 17.74 -8.52
N ARG A 277 -1.32 18.28 -9.68
CA ARG A 277 -2.62 17.93 -10.28
C ARG A 277 -2.69 16.45 -10.68
N LYS A 278 -1.74 15.95 -11.48
CA LYS A 278 -1.69 14.53 -11.88
C LYS A 278 -1.60 13.59 -10.67
N MET A 279 -0.80 13.96 -9.67
CA MET A 279 -0.65 13.23 -8.42
C MET A 279 -1.97 13.14 -7.65
N LEU A 280 -2.74 14.23 -7.59
CA LEU A 280 -4.05 14.26 -6.93
C LEU A 280 -5.11 13.51 -7.73
N GLU A 281 -5.17 13.66 -9.05
CA GLU A 281 -6.05 12.87 -9.92
C GLU A 281 -5.86 11.38 -9.68
N ARG A 282 -4.59 10.95 -9.61
CA ARG A 282 -4.21 9.60 -9.23
C ARG A 282 -4.68 9.26 -7.82
N TYR A 283 -4.37 10.09 -6.83
CA TYR A 283 -4.77 9.86 -5.44
C TYR A 283 -6.29 9.64 -5.29
N PHE A 284 -7.12 10.39 -6.01
CA PHE A 284 -8.57 10.21 -5.99
C PHE A 284 -9.05 9.00 -6.77
N ALA A 285 -8.45 8.73 -7.94
CA ALA A 285 -8.70 7.51 -8.69
C ALA A 285 -8.42 6.26 -7.83
N GLU A 286 -7.45 6.39 -6.93
CA GLU A 286 -7.02 5.38 -5.99
C GLU A 286 -7.95 5.26 -4.77
N LEU A 287 -8.31 6.39 -4.14
CA LEU A 287 -9.31 6.45 -3.06
C LEU A 287 -10.65 5.85 -3.47
N ALA A 288 -11.18 6.24 -4.63
CA ALA A 288 -12.46 5.77 -5.15
C ALA A 288 -12.50 4.25 -5.40
N ARG A 289 -11.32 3.64 -5.59
CA ARG A 289 -11.15 2.21 -5.83
C ARG A 289 -10.65 1.44 -4.59
N GLN A 290 -10.35 2.13 -3.48
CA GLN A 290 -9.55 1.62 -2.35
C GLN A 290 -8.16 1.07 -2.79
N ARG A 291 -7.58 1.58 -3.88
CA ARG A 291 -6.35 1.09 -4.55
C ARG A 291 -5.32 2.20 -4.68
N PHE A 292 -4.34 2.38 -3.79
CA PHE A 292 -3.22 3.36 -3.97
C PHE A 292 -1.91 2.84 -4.61
N ASN A 293 -1.72 2.87 -5.91
CA ASN A 293 -0.51 2.32 -6.53
C ASN A 293 0.75 3.15 -6.18
N ILE A 294 1.91 2.52 -6.17
CA ILE A 294 3.22 3.16 -5.91
C ILE A 294 3.83 3.61 -7.24
N TYR A 295 4.37 4.84 -7.30
CA TYR A 295 4.89 5.42 -8.54
C TYR A 295 6.23 6.13 -8.37
N PHE A 296 7.06 5.96 -9.41
CA PHE A 296 8.32 6.66 -9.68
C PHE A 296 8.25 7.23 -11.11
N GLY A 297 8.86 8.38 -11.39
CA GLY A 297 8.90 8.93 -12.77
C GLY A 297 9.12 10.44 -12.89
N ASP A 298 9.03 10.92 -14.13
CA ASP A 298 9.20 12.32 -14.53
C ASP A 298 7.90 12.94 -15.11
N GLU A 299 8.01 14.18 -15.60
CA GLU A 299 6.90 15.01 -16.10
C GLU A 299 6.17 14.43 -17.31
N THR A 300 6.83 13.52 -18.02
CA THR A 300 6.40 12.96 -19.32
C THR A 300 6.07 11.46 -19.25
N GLY A 301 6.53 10.75 -18.22
CA GLY A 301 6.24 9.34 -18.02
C GLY A 301 6.45 8.88 -16.58
N GLY A 302 5.45 8.21 -16.01
CA GLY A 302 5.64 7.36 -14.84
C GLY A 302 6.31 6.06 -15.26
N HIS A 303 7.48 5.74 -14.71
CA HIS A 303 8.10 4.45 -14.88
C HIS A 303 7.69 3.56 -13.71
N ILE A 304 6.98 2.46 -14.01
CA ILE A 304 6.98 1.30 -13.11
C ILE A 304 8.35 0.67 -13.32
N ASP A 305 9.32 1.01 -12.48
CA ASP A 305 10.67 0.44 -12.61
C ASP A 305 10.60 -1.08 -12.36
N PRO A 306 10.87 -1.93 -13.37
CA PRO A 306 11.15 -3.33 -13.12
C PRO A 306 12.58 -3.38 -12.58
N ALA A 307 12.72 -3.32 -11.26
CA ALA A 307 13.99 -3.55 -10.61
C ALA A 307 14.49 -4.96 -11.00
N GLY A 308 15.50 -5.03 -11.87
CA GLY A 308 16.19 -6.29 -12.18
C GLY A 308 16.71 -6.45 -13.60
N LYS A 309 17.53 -5.53 -14.12
CA LYS A 309 18.51 -5.87 -15.17
C LYS A 309 19.89 -5.34 -14.83
N ALA A 310 20.72 -6.25 -14.32
CA ALA A 310 22.13 -6.36 -14.68
C ALA A 310 22.35 -7.78 -15.22
#